data_AF-A0A5C6RJ12-F1
#
_entry.id   AF-A0A5C6RJ12-F1
#
_cell.length_a   1.000
_cell.length_b   1.000
_cell.length_c   1.000
_cell.angle_alpha   90.00
_cell.angle_beta   90.00
_cell.angle_gamma   90.00
#
_symmetry.space_group_name_H-M   'P 1'
#
loop_
_entity.id
_entity.type
_entity.pdbx_description
1 polymer ?
#
loop_
_entity_poly.entity_id
_entity_poly.type
_entity_poly.pdbx_seq_one_letter_code
_entity_poly.pdbx_strand_id
1 'polypeptide(L)'
;MAEQDQLVEGFNAGYMLEKYRPELAQQISQAVETVEEEFFQGFVEGCNEYIREQSRYKLLDKLRDDLSRPTSRSKDREMGKDGPDIDR
;
A
#
# COMPACT_ATOMS: atom_id res chain seq x y z
N MET A 1 28.98 17.05 -8.03
CA MET A 1 29.10 15.61 -7.76
C MET A 1 28.70 15.27 -6.33
N ALA A 2 29.10 16.04 -5.31
CA ALA A 2 28.73 15.77 -3.91
C ALA A 2 27.22 15.81 -3.59
N GLU A 3 26.45 16.68 -4.25
CA GLU A 3 25.00 16.85 -4.00
C GLU A 3 24.17 15.61 -4.39
N GLN A 4 24.52 14.93 -5.49
CA GLN A 4 23.84 13.69 -5.88
C GLN A 4 24.10 12.53 -4.92
N ASP A 5 25.28 12.50 -4.31
CA ASP A 5 25.65 11.43 -3.38
C ASP A 5 24.82 11.52 -2.08
N GLN A 6 24.55 12.73 -1.57
CA GLN A 6 23.75 12.91 -0.35
C GLN A 6 22.30 12.48 -0.53
N LEU A 7 21.71 12.77 -1.69
CA LEU A 7 20.33 12.40 -1.99
C LEU A 7 20.17 10.88 -2.07
N VAL A 8 21.13 10.19 -2.71
CA VAL A 8 21.15 8.73 -2.80
C VAL A 8 21.42 8.08 -1.44
N GLU A 9 22.36 8.61 -0.65
CA GLU A 9 22.64 8.12 0.70
C GLU A 9 21.43 8.28 1.62
N GLY A 10 20.80 9.45 1.60
CA GLY A 10 19.56 9.72 2.31
C GLY A 10 18.48 8.73 1.92
N PHE A 11 18.24 8.56 0.61
CA PHE A 11 17.27 7.60 0.09
C PHE A 11 17.49 6.19 0.60
N ASN A 12 18.71 5.68 0.49
CA ASN A 12 19.04 4.34 0.96
C ASN A 12 18.84 4.20 2.48
N ALA A 13 19.22 5.22 3.25
CA ALA A 13 19.03 5.24 4.70
C ALA A 13 17.55 5.23 5.09
N GLY A 14 16.74 6.08 4.45
CA GLY A 14 15.29 6.17 4.70
C GLY A 14 14.58 4.87 4.35
N TYR A 15 14.85 4.32 3.17
CA TYR A 15 14.28 3.04 2.73
C TYR A 15 14.59 1.91 3.71
N MET A 16 15.85 1.80 4.14
CA MET A 16 16.27 0.76 5.10
C MET A 16 15.64 0.98 6.48
N LEU A 17 15.57 2.23 6.94
CA LEU A 17 15.02 2.51 8.26
C LEU A 17 13.51 2.27 8.31
N GLU A 18 12.76 2.69 7.29
CA GLU A 18 11.33 2.40 7.19
C GLU A 18 11.07 0.88 7.18
N LYS A 19 11.91 0.12 6.47
CA LYS A 19 11.80 -1.34 6.39
C LYS A 19 11.96 -2.03 7.74
N TYR A 20 12.91 -1.61 8.57
CA TYR A 20 13.25 -2.31 9.82
C TYR A 20 12.73 -1.64 11.09
N ARG A 21 12.49 -0.33 11.07
CA ARG A 21 12.09 0.51 12.21
C ARG A 21 11.14 1.66 11.77
N PRO A 22 9.93 1.34 11.31
CA PRO A 22 9.00 2.33 10.74
C PRO A 22 8.62 3.44 11.73
N GLU A 23 8.42 3.12 13.02
CA GLU A 23 8.09 4.13 14.04
C GLU A 23 9.19 5.19 14.18
N LEU A 24 10.46 4.76 14.16
CA LEU A 24 11.60 5.68 14.24
C LEU A 24 11.74 6.49 12.95
N ALA A 25 11.57 5.86 11.80
CA ALA A 25 11.61 6.54 10.51
C ALA A 25 10.55 7.65 10.44
N GLN A 26 9.34 7.37 10.92
CA GLN A 26 8.25 8.34 10.98
C GLN A 26 8.55 9.51 11.91
N GLN A 27 9.13 9.26 13.09
CA GLN A 27 9.56 10.32 14.01
C GLN A 27 10.63 11.22 13.39
N ILE A 28 11.60 10.62 12.69
CA ILE A 28 12.66 11.38 12.00
C ILE A 28 12.05 12.20 10.86
N SER A 29 11.22 11.60 10.01
CA SER A 29 10.56 12.31 8.90
C SER A 29 9.74 13.51 9.37
N GLN A 30 9.04 13.40 10.51
CA GLN A 30 8.32 14.53 11.11
C GLN A 30 9.26 15.60 11.65
N ALA A 31 10.36 15.21 12.29
CA ALA A 31 11.34 16.15 12.85
C ALA A 31 12.08 16.94 11.77
N VAL A 32 12.25 16.37 10.58
CA VAL A 32 13.01 16.98 9.47
C VAL A 32 12.12 17.58 8.38
N GLU A 33 10.81 17.64 8.58
CA GLU A 33 9.83 18.10 7.56
C GLU A 33 10.11 19.52 7.07
N THR A 34 10.68 20.37 7.92
CA THR A 34 11.04 21.77 7.57
C THR A 34 12.52 21.95 7.22
N VAL A 35 13.32 20.88 7.20
CA VAL A 35 14.76 20.96 6.94
C VAL A 35 15.02 20.81 5.45
N GLU A 36 15.51 21.88 4.83
CA GLU A 36 15.89 21.92 3.41
C GLU A 36 17.32 21.40 3.22
N GLU A 37 17.56 20.14 3.57
CA GLU A 37 18.83 19.44 3.32
C GLU A 37 18.59 18.23 2.41
N GLU A 38 19.44 18.07 1.40
CA GLU A 38 19.27 17.06 0.34
C GLU A 38 19.27 15.63 0.88
N PHE A 39 20.06 15.37 1.92
CA PHE A 39 20.04 14.08 2.62
C PHE A 39 18.65 13.77 3.20
N PHE A 40 18.01 14.74 3.89
CA PHE A 40 16.70 14.52 4.48
C PHE A 40 15.60 14.44 3.43
N GLN A 41 15.74 15.17 2.32
CA GLN A 41 14.88 14.98 1.16
C GLN A 41 14.97 13.54 0.63
N GLY A 42 16.19 13.05 0.36
CA GLY A 42 16.42 11.67 -0.05
C GLY A 42 15.83 10.68 0.95
N PHE A 43 16.08 10.88 2.24
CA PHE A 43 15.56 10.05 3.33
C PHE A 43 14.04 9.91 3.30
N VAL A 44 13.31 11.03 3.21
CA VAL A 44 11.84 11.02 3.13
C VAL A 44 11.36 10.30 1.87
N GLU A 45 12.01 10.52 0.72
CA GLU A 45 11.70 9.80 -0.52
C GLU A 45 11.92 8.28 -0.39
N GLY A 46 13.01 7.86 0.24
CA GLY A 46 13.33 6.47 0.51
C GLY A 46 12.29 5.77 1.39
N CYS A 47 11.85 6.42 2.48
CA CYS A 47 10.77 5.92 3.32
C CYS A 47 9.48 5.73 2.51
N ASN A 48 9.11 6.74 1.72
CA ASN A 48 7.90 6.70 0.89
C ASN A 48 7.94 5.59 -0.16
N GLU A 49 9.12 5.31 -0.74
CA GLU A 49 9.25 4.26 -1.74
C GLU A 49 8.99 2.87 -1.16
N TYR A 50 9.51 2.59 0.04
CA TYR A 50 9.21 1.31 0.71
C TYR A 50 7.71 1.15 1.00
N ILE A 51 7.05 2.22 1.47
CA ILE A 51 5.60 2.21 1.73
C ILE A 51 4.81 1.93 0.45
N ARG A 52 5.19 2.55 -0.67
CA ARG A 52 4.58 2.30 -1.99
C ARG A 52 4.78 0.86 -2.44
N GLU A 53 5.99 0.34 -2.30
CA GLU A 53 6.31 -1.04 -2.65
C GLU A 53 5.47 -2.04 -1.85
N GLN A 54 5.36 -1.86 -0.54
CA GLN A 54 4.50 -2.67 0.33
C GLN A 54 3.02 -2.60 -0.08
N SER A 55 2.55 -1.41 -0.46
CA SER A 55 1.17 -1.21 -0.91
C SER A 55 0.89 -1.96 -2.22
N ARG A 56 1.86 -1.97 -3.14
CA ARG A 56 1.78 -2.73 -4.40
C ARG A 56 1.72 -4.24 -4.16
N TYR A 57 2.56 -4.77 -3.26
CA TYR A 57 2.52 -6.21 -2.93
C TYR A 57 1.18 -6.62 -2.33
N LYS A 58 0.65 -5.82 -1.39
CA LYS A 58 -0.68 -6.08 -0.79
C LYS A 58 -1.80 -6.04 -1.83
N LEU A 59 -1.72 -5.17 -2.83
CA LEU A 59 -2.71 -5.12 -3.92
C LEU A 59 -2.66 -6.39 -4.78
N LEU A 60 -1.45 -6.85 -5.14
CA LEU A 60 -1.27 -8.06 -5.93
C LEU A 60 -1.74 -9.32 -5.20
N ASP A 61 -1.48 -9.43 -3.90
CA ASP A 61 -1.98 -10.53 -3.08
C ASP A 61 -3.51 -10.55 -3.05
N LYS A 62 -4.17 -9.39 -2.86
CA LYS A 62 -5.64 -9.29 -2.91
C LYS A 62 -6.21 -9.72 -4.26
N LEU A 63 -5.59 -9.28 -5.36
CA LEU A 63 -6.02 -9.68 -6.72
C LEU A 63 -5.84 -11.19 -6.95
N ARG A 64 -4.77 -11.80 -6.44
CA ARG A 64 -4.56 -13.25 -6.50
C ARG A 64 -5.64 -14.01 -5.72
N ASP A 65 -6.00 -13.53 -4.54
CA ASP A 65 -7.02 -14.17 -3.70
C ASP A 65 -8.41 -14.10 -4.34
N ASP A 66 -8.73 -13.00 -5.05
CA ASP A 66 -9.99 -12.85 -5.80
C ASP A 66 -10.07 -13.77 -7.03
N LEU A 67 -8.95 -13.99 -7.74
CA LEU A 67 -8.85 -14.95 -8.85
C LEU A 67 -8.94 -16.42 -8.40
N SER A 68 -8.59 -16.69 -7.15
CA SER A 68 -8.58 -18.04 -6.57
C SER A 68 -9.95 -18.45 -6.02
N ARG A 69 -10.89 -17.51 -5.86
CA ARG A 69 -12.29 -17.84 -5.56
C ARG A 69 -12.94 -18.38 -6.83
N PRO A 70 -13.38 -19.66 -6.85
CA PRO A 70 -14.27 -20.11 -7.91
C PRO A 70 -15.49 -19.21 -7.83
N THR A 71 -15.74 -18.42 -8.88
CA THR A 71 -17.06 -17.82 -9.07
C THR A 71 -18.00 -19.00 -9.24
N SER A 72 -18.62 -19.46 -8.15
CA SER A 72 -19.74 -20.37 -8.23
C SER A 72 -20.83 -19.59 -8.95
N ARG A 73 -20.86 -19.73 -10.28
CA ARG A 73 -22.05 -19.53 -11.09
C ARG A 73 -23.10 -20.51 -10.56
N SER A 74 -23.79 -20.13 -9.49
CA SER A 74 -25.08 -20.71 -9.15
C SER A 74 -26.09 -20.07 -10.09
N LYS A 75 -26.06 -20.49 -11.35
CA LYS A 75 -27.16 -20.34 -12.30
C LYS A 75 -27.78 -21.72 -12.44
N ASP A 76 -29.11 -21.76 -12.36
CA ASP A 76 -30.03 -22.92 -12.34
C ASP A 76 -30.32 -23.45 -10.93
N ARG A 77 -31.56 -23.59 -10.43
CA ARG A 77 -32.94 -23.44 -10.93
C ARG A 77 -33.83 -23.38 -9.67
N GLU A 78 -34.83 -22.49 -9.62
CA GLU A 78 -36.20 -22.92 -9.30
C GLU A 78 -37.18 -21.79 -9.60
N MET A 79 -38.02 -22.03 -10.60
CA MET A 79 -39.29 -21.32 -10.75
C MET A 79 -40.22 -21.78 -9.63
N GLY A 80 -40.32 -20.99 -8.56
CA GLY A 80 -41.42 -21.09 -7.59
C GLY A 80 -42.47 -20.05 -7.96
N LYS A 81 -43.56 -20.50 -8.59
CA LYS A 81 -44.79 -19.72 -8.74
C LYS A 81 -45.40 -19.53 -7.36
N ASP A 82 -45.33 -18.32 -6.81
CA ASP A 82 -46.28 -17.88 -5.78
C ASP A 82 -46.98 -16.64 -6.33
N GLY A 83 -48.23 -16.83 -6.75
CA GLY A 83 -49.12 -15.74 -7.13
C GLY A 83 -49.50 -14.93 -5.88
N PRO A 84 -49.83 -13.64 -6.01
CA PRO A 84 -50.36 -12.90 -4.87
C PRO A 84 -51.77 -13.40 -4.56
N ASP A 85 -51.95 -14.08 -3.43
CA ASP A 85 -53.25 -14.27 -2.81
C ASP A 85 -53.77 -12.88 -2.40
N ILE A 86 -54.77 -12.42 -3.15
CA ILE A 86 -55.54 -11.20 -2.85
C ILE A 86 -56.52 -11.58 -1.75
N ASP A 87 -56.19 -11.22 -0.51
CA ASP A 87 -57.14 -11.25 0.59
C ASP A 87 -58.24 -10.18 0.40
N ARG A 88 -59.44 -10.61 0.79
CA ARG A 88 -60.77 -10.09 0.49
C ARG A 88 -61.21 -8.91 1.34
#